data_AF-A0AAE1JZM2-F1
#
_entry.id   AF-A0AAE1JZM2-F1
#
_cell.length_a   1.000
_cell.length_b   1.000
_cell.length_c   1.000
_cell.angle_alpha   90.00
_cell.angle_beta   90.00
_cell.angle_gamma   90.00
#
_symmetry.space_group_name_H-M   'P 1'
#
loop_
_entity.id
_entity.type
_entity.pdbx_description
1 polymer ?
#
loop_
_entity_poly.entity_id
_entity_poly.type
_entity_poly.pdbx_seq_one_letter_code
_entity_poly.pdbx_strand_id
1 'polypeptide(L)'
;MGKGKDKNLGSPKRSVDSPKSPKMRGSGDASSSSSSSPAYRREQLLRSSPLPPITVTPYPLSTSTEMAMAMSSEAQALQERVKVLSEIVHELQRSRDENIPHMNAINQLSDKIVSEEKLAVSNRNKLKGMYEKCSVDTEREVTLMKKALNTVYQIRNIRHDLRIQAKNSGNKETIRRGALMKMLLNCAQTLPLWIGTSGEKPPPLCGAVPPEQNYVAKVNDMVACLVRGSEGEDNWILAEVVNYNAATNKYEVDDIDEEQKERHTLSRRRVYPLPLMRANPELNPEALYSKGSIVMALYPQTTCFYKAVINRLPTLATEEYEVLFEDPTYADGFSPPLMVAQRYVIQIKEGGKKK
;
A
#
# COMPACT_ATOMS: atom_id res chain seq x y z
N MET A 1 -49.00 -34.14 42.88
CA MET A 1 -48.99 -34.60 44.28
C MET A 1 -47.56 -34.39 44.79
N GLY A 2 -47.20 -33.65 45.84
CA GLY A 2 -47.92 -32.88 46.84
C GLY A 2 -47.12 -31.62 47.22
N LYS A 3 -47.71 -30.82 48.10
CA LYS A 3 -47.41 -29.41 48.44
C LYS A 3 -46.38 -29.23 49.57
N GLY A 4 -45.80 -28.02 49.60
CA GLY A 4 -45.48 -27.25 50.81
C GLY A 4 -43.99 -27.18 51.17
N LYS A 5 -43.44 -26.11 51.74
CA LYS A 5 -43.95 -24.80 52.19
C LYS A 5 -42.71 -23.94 52.55
N ASP A 6 -42.86 -22.62 52.45
CA ASP A 6 -41.88 -21.56 52.78
C ASP A 6 -41.27 -21.64 54.19
N LYS A 7 -40.08 -21.05 54.37
CA LYS A 7 -39.89 -19.89 55.27
C LYS A 7 -38.49 -19.27 55.21
N ASN A 8 -38.51 -17.94 55.16
CA ASN A 8 -37.41 -16.99 55.21
C ASN A 8 -37.22 -16.48 56.65
N LEU A 9 -36.00 -16.48 57.20
CA LEU A 9 -35.54 -15.78 58.41
C LEU A 9 -34.02 -15.59 58.20
N GLY A 10 -33.42 -14.42 58.15
CA GLY A 10 -33.36 -13.37 59.17
C GLY A 10 -31.87 -13.14 59.50
N SER A 11 -31.35 -11.94 59.21
CA SER A 11 -29.94 -11.55 59.38
C SER A 11 -29.46 -11.53 60.85
N PRO A 12 -28.14 -11.49 61.09
CA PRO A 12 -27.63 -10.67 62.18
C PRO A 12 -26.48 -9.72 61.78
N LYS A 13 -26.46 -8.55 62.46
CA LYS A 13 -25.47 -7.47 62.37
C LYS A 13 -24.30 -7.67 63.36
N ARG A 14 -23.12 -7.17 62.94
CA ARG A 14 -21.97 -6.58 63.69
C ARG A 14 -21.16 -7.44 64.68
N SER A 15 -19.82 -7.45 64.51
CA SER A 15 -18.87 -6.67 65.34
C SER A 15 -17.39 -6.79 64.88
N VAL A 16 -16.75 -5.61 64.77
CA VAL A 16 -15.34 -5.19 65.04
C VAL A 16 -14.32 -6.26 65.48
N ASP A 17 -13.16 -6.34 64.81
CA ASP A 17 -11.84 -5.87 65.30
C ASP A 17 -10.68 -6.25 64.36
N SER A 18 -9.73 -5.32 64.18
CA SER A 18 -8.42 -5.50 63.51
C SER A 18 -7.30 -5.42 64.56
N PRO A 19 -6.14 -6.06 64.36
CA PRO A 19 -4.88 -5.26 64.30
C PRO A 19 -3.83 -5.83 63.29
N LYS A 20 -3.21 -5.00 62.42
CA LYS A 20 -1.85 -4.35 62.51
C LYS A 20 -0.69 -5.32 62.84
N SER A 21 0.53 -5.31 62.26
CA SER A 21 1.31 -4.66 61.17
C SER A 21 2.66 -5.47 61.08
N PRO A 22 3.64 -5.25 60.16
CA PRO A 22 4.60 -4.13 60.31
C PRO A 22 5.14 -3.51 59.00
N LYS A 23 5.62 -2.26 59.14
CA LYS A 23 6.33 -1.43 58.15
C LYS A 23 7.83 -1.78 58.06
N MET A 24 8.43 -1.60 56.89
CA MET A 24 9.81 -1.12 56.74
C MET A 24 9.88 0.04 55.73
N ARG A 25 10.87 0.92 55.94
CA ARG A 25 11.09 2.27 55.40
C ARG A 25 12.13 2.30 54.25
N GLY A 26 12.00 3.32 53.39
CA GLY A 26 13.04 3.95 52.54
C GLY A 26 13.27 3.23 51.22
N SER A 27 13.36 3.84 50.03
CA SER A 27 13.73 5.17 49.54
C SER A 27 13.23 5.22 48.07
N GLY A 28 12.54 6.25 47.56
CA GLY A 28 13.07 7.59 47.35
C GLY A 28 13.66 7.73 45.93
N ASP A 29 12.85 7.55 44.87
CA ASP A 29 13.14 8.05 43.51
C ASP A 29 11.89 8.74 42.96
N ALA A 30 11.93 10.07 42.98
CA ALA A 30 10.89 10.93 42.44
C ALA A 30 11.20 11.23 40.97
N SER A 31 10.62 10.45 40.05
CA SER A 31 10.46 10.91 38.67
C SER A 31 9.25 11.84 38.61
N SER A 32 9.51 13.13 38.51
CA SER A 32 8.53 14.21 38.43
C SER A 32 7.64 14.07 37.17
N SER A 33 6.47 13.46 37.32
CA SER A 33 5.38 13.63 36.34
C SER A 33 4.65 14.93 36.68
N SER A 34 4.92 16.00 35.93
CA SER A 34 4.17 17.24 36.05
C SER A 34 2.71 17.02 35.62
N SER A 35 1.81 17.07 36.59
CA SER A 35 0.37 17.12 36.37
C SER A 35 0.00 18.50 35.81
N SER A 36 0.09 18.67 34.49
CA SER A 36 -0.50 19.85 33.83
C SER A 36 -2.03 19.75 33.87
N SER A 37 -2.69 20.85 34.21
CA SER A 37 -4.15 20.97 34.17
C SER A 37 -4.67 20.63 32.76
N PRO A 38 -5.79 19.90 32.58
CA PRO A 38 -6.26 19.46 31.26
C PRO A 38 -6.51 20.59 30.24
N ALA A 39 -6.58 21.85 30.71
CA ALA A 39 -6.66 23.04 29.88
C ALA A 39 -5.37 23.39 29.11
N TYR A 40 -4.22 22.83 29.49
CA TYR A 40 -2.90 23.16 28.92
C TYR A 40 -2.16 21.93 28.35
N ARG A 41 -2.88 20.84 28.03
CA ARG A 41 -2.28 19.72 27.31
C ARG A 41 -1.87 20.17 25.90
N ARG A 42 -0.61 19.97 25.54
CA ARG A 42 -0.09 20.25 24.19
C ARG A 42 0.45 18.99 23.51
N GLU A 43 0.36 18.95 22.19
CA GLU A 43 1.10 18.01 21.35
C GLU A 43 2.45 18.64 20.95
N GLN A 44 3.51 17.85 21.00
CA GLN A 44 4.82 18.27 20.53
C GLN A 44 4.89 18.05 19.01
N LEU A 45 5.21 19.10 18.27
CA LEU A 45 5.47 18.97 16.84
C LEU A 45 6.81 18.26 16.66
N LEU A 46 6.75 17.01 16.25
CA LEU A 46 7.92 16.17 15.99
C LEU A 46 8.07 15.98 14.49
N ARG A 47 9.33 15.99 14.04
CA ARG A 47 9.69 15.58 12.70
C ARG A 47 10.16 14.13 12.78
N SER A 48 9.63 13.27 11.92
CA SER A 48 10.16 11.92 11.74
C SER A 48 11.65 11.97 11.37
N SER A 49 12.39 10.88 11.57
CA SER A 49 13.81 10.77 11.21
C SER A 49 14.12 11.43 9.86
N PRO A 50 15.29 12.10 9.71
CA PRO A 50 15.67 12.72 8.46
C PRO A 50 15.48 11.73 7.31
N LEU A 51 15.00 12.23 6.17
CA LEU A 51 14.90 11.37 4.98
C LEU A 51 16.29 10.79 4.74
N PRO A 52 16.41 9.48 4.45
CA PRO A 52 17.70 8.92 4.12
C PRO A 52 18.29 9.75 2.97
N PRO A 53 19.61 10.05 3.01
CA PRO A 53 20.23 10.80 1.92
C PRO A 53 19.93 10.05 0.63
N ILE A 54 19.16 10.69 -0.25
CA ILE A 54 18.86 10.12 -1.57
C ILE A 54 20.10 10.37 -2.40
N THR A 55 21.04 9.43 -2.36
CA THR A 55 22.18 9.42 -3.27
C THR A 55 21.64 9.06 -4.65
N VAL A 56 21.41 10.07 -5.48
CA VAL A 56 21.19 9.83 -6.91
C VAL A 56 22.56 9.50 -7.49
N THR A 57 22.92 8.22 -7.48
CA THR A 57 23.98 7.75 -8.36
C THR A 57 23.49 7.99 -9.78
N PRO A 58 24.25 8.71 -10.62
CA PRO A 58 23.99 8.72 -12.06
C PRO A 58 23.83 7.27 -12.50
N TYR A 59 22.82 7.00 -13.33
CA TYR A 59 22.59 5.66 -13.85
C TYR A 59 23.92 5.15 -14.41
N PRO A 60 24.55 4.11 -13.83
CA PRO A 60 25.79 3.62 -14.36
C PRO A 60 25.45 3.04 -15.72
N LEU A 61 26.00 3.63 -16.79
CA LEU A 61 26.02 3.01 -18.10
C LEU A 61 26.89 1.75 -17.98
N SER A 62 26.28 0.63 -17.63
CA SER A 62 26.86 -0.70 -17.71
C SER A 62 27.39 -0.90 -19.13
N THR A 63 28.64 -1.33 -19.25
CA THR A 63 29.35 -1.52 -20.52
C THR A 63 28.86 -2.70 -21.36
N SER A 64 27.64 -3.19 -21.15
CA SER A 64 26.97 -4.16 -22.01
C SER A 64 25.55 -3.70 -22.32
N THR A 65 25.22 -3.58 -23.61
CA THR A 65 23.89 -3.25 -24.16
C THR A 65 23.37 -1.82 -23.88
N GLU A 66 23.69 -1.22 -22.73
CA GLU A 66 23.29 0.16 -22.41
C GLU A 66 24.01 1.22 -23.26
N MET A 67 25.23 0.93 -23.74
CA MET A 67 25.97 1.80 -24.67
C MET A 67 25.30 1.90 -26.05
N ALA A 68 24.52 0.88 -26.46
CA ALA A 68 23.72 0.92 -27.68
C ALA A 68 22.39 1.67 -27.47
N MET A 69 21.83 1.63 -26.26
CA MET A 69 20.63 2.41 -25.89
C MET A 69 20.91 3.88 -25.61
N ALA A 70 22.16 4.25 -25.29
CA ALA A 70 22.58 5.65 -25.08
C ALA A 70 22.39 6.56 -26.32
N MET A 71 22.02 6.00 -27.48
CA MET A 71 21.68 6.72 -28.71
C MET A 71 20.17 6.84 -28.98
N SER A 72 19.30 6.32 -28.10
CA SER A 72 17.84 6.47 -28.22
C SER A 72 17.35 7.72 -27.45
N SER A 73 16.38 8.43 -28.04
CA SER A 73 15.74 9.61 -27.45
C SER A 73 15.14 9.31 -26.06
N GLU A 74 14.64 8.09 -25.85
CA GLU A 74 14.03 7.61 -24.62
C GLU A 74 15.05 7.40 -23.49
N ALA A 75 16.27 6.97 -23.80
CA ALA A 75 17.34 6.86 -22.79
C ALA A 75 17.79 8.24 -22.30
N GLN A 76 17.87 9.23 -23.20
CA GLN A 76 18.13 10.63 -22.83
C GLN A 76 16.98 11.20 -21.99
N ALA A 77 15.73 10.92 -22.38
CA ALA A 77 14.56 11.32 -21.62
C ALA A 77 14.56 10.70 -20.21
N LEU A 78 14.96 9.42 -20.07
CA LEU A 78 15.11 8.77 -18.77
C LEU A 78 16.14 9.48 -17.88
N GLN A 79 17.32 9.78 -18.43
CA GLN A 79 18.38 10.48 -17.70
C GLN A 79 17.94 11.88 -17.25
N GLU A 80 17.26 12.62 -18.12
CA GLU A 80 16.72 13.94 -17.79
C GLU A 80 15.68 13.86 -16.66
N ARG A 81 14.77 12.87 -16.69
CA ARG A 81 13.80 12.67 -15.59
C ARG A 81 14.47 12.30 -14.27
N VAL A 82 15.54 11.50 -14.29
CA VAL A 82 16.33 11.17 -13.09
C VAL A 82 17.00 12.43 -12.52
N LYS A 83 17.52 13.31 -13.37
CA LYS A 83 18.09 14.60 -12.96
C LYS A 83 17.03 15.49 -12.31
N VAL A 84 15.87 15.65 -12.94
CA VAL A 84 14.73 16.40 -12.38
C VAL A 84 14.30 15.83 -11.02
N LEU A 85 14.24 14.50 -10.88
CA LEU A 85 13.92 13.86 -9.60
C LEU A 85 14.96 14.23 -8.52
N SER A 86 16.25 14.18 -8.87
CA SER A 86 17.34 14.59 -7.99
C SER A 86 17.16 16.02 -7.50
N GLU A 87 16.91 16.96 -8.41
CA GLU A 87 16.73 18.38 -8.09
C GLU A 87 15.54 18.60 -7.13
N ILE A 88 14.39 17.96 -7.40
CA ILE A 88 13.21 18.06 -6.54
C ILE A 88 13.50 17.51 -5.14
N VAL A 89 14.24 16.42 -5.04
CA VAL A 89 14.60 15.81 -3.76
C VAL A 89 15.53 16.71 -2.95
N HIS A 90 16.51 17.34 -3.58
CA HIS A 90 17.37 18.32 -2.91
C HIS A 90 16.58 19.56 -2.47
N GLU A 91 15.64 20.04 -3.29
CA GLU A 91 14.75 21.15 -2.92
C GLU A 91 13.83 20.76 -1.75
N LEU A 92 13.27 19.55 -1.75
CA LEU A 92 12.48 19.03 -0.64
C LEU A 92 13.30 18.98 0.64
N GLN A 93 14.55 18.49 0.58
CA GLN A 93 15.43 18.46 1.75
C GLN A 93 15.75 19.87 2.27
N ARG A 94 16.00 20.83 1.39
CA ARG A 94 16.21 22.23 1.78
C ARG A 94 14.98 22.84 2.46
N SER A 95 13.80 22.66 1.87
CA SER A 95 12.53 23.12 2.44
C SER A 95 12.29 22.48 3.81
N ARG A 96 12.63 21.19 3.93
CA ARG A 96 12.56 20.42 5.17
C ARG A 96 13.45 21.01 6.27
N ASP A 97 14.68 21.40 5.94
CA ASP A 97 15.63 21.98 6.88
C ASP A 97 15.24 23.40 7.30
N GLU A 98 14.70 24.20 6.37
CA GLU A 98 14.16 25.55 6.64
C GLU A 98 12.94 25.52 7.59
N ASN A 99 12.17 24.44 7.59
CA ASN A 99 10.97 24.29 8.41
C ASN A 99 11.25 23.83 9.86
N ILE A 100 12.39 23.18 10.11
CA ILE A 100 12.81 22.74 11.46
C ILE A 100 12.79 23.88 12.50
N PRO A 101 13.43 25.05 12.26
CA PRO A 101 13.41 26.14 13.24
C PRO A 101 12.01 26.69 13.50
N HIS A 102 11.11 26.68 12.50
CA HIS A 102 9.72 27.10 12.70
C HIS A 102 8.98 26.16 13.66
N MET A 103 9.09 24.84 13.48
CA MET A 103 8.51 23.84 14.39
C MET A 103 9.08 23.95 15.81
N ASN A 104 10.41 24.13 15.93
CA ASN A 104 11.07 24.29 17.23
C ASN A 104 10.59 25.55 17.95
N ALA A 105 10.40 26.66 17.23
CA ALA A 105 9.89 27.89 17.81
C ALA A 105 8.44 27.75 18.32
N ILE A 106 7.59 27.00 17.60
CA ILE A 106 6.22 26.66 18.05
C ILE A 106 6.27 25.83 19.33
N ASN A 107 7.12 24.80 19.37
CA ASN A 107 7.31 23.96 20.56
C ASN A 107 7.75 24.79 21.76
N GLN A 108 8.78 25.63 21.60
CA GLN A 108 9.29 26.49 22.67
C GLN A 108 8.25 27.48 23.19
N LEU A 109 7.47 28.12 22.31
CA LEU A 109 6.41 29.04 22.73
C LEU A 109 5.29 28.30 23.44
N SER A 110 4.94 27.10 22.96
CA SER A 110 3.92 26.27 23.58
C SER A 110 4.36 25.78 24.96
N ASP A 111 5.63 25.37 25.12
CA ASP A 111 6.20 25.00 26.43
C ASP A 111 6.12 26.14 27.44
N LYS A 112 6.42 27.38 27.01
CA LYS A 112 6.28 28.57 27.87
C LYS A 112 4.84 28.76 28.34
N ILE A 113 3.87 28.69 27.42
CA ILE A 113 2.44 28.83 27.75
C ILE A 113 1.98 27.76 28.74
N VAL A 114 2.43 26.52 28.56
CA VAL A 114 2.12 25.41 29.49
C VAL A 114 2.76 25.65 30.85
N SER A 115 4.03 26.07 30.89
CA SER A 115 4.76 26.32 32.15
C SER A 115 4.20 27.50 32.94
N GLU A 116 3.68 28.53 32.25
CA GLU A 116 3.07 29.71 32.86
C GLU A 116 1.60 29.49 33.23
N GLU A 117 0.99 28.37 32.80
CA GLU A 117 -0.45 28.07 32.89
C GLU A 117 -1.33 29.29 32.55
N LYS A 118 -0.87 30.10 31.58
CA LYS A 118 -1.50 31.37 31.23
C LYS A 118 -1.45 31.61 29.72
N LEU A 119 -2.62 31.62 29.10
CA LEU A 119 -2.75 31.98 27.69
C LEU A 119 -3.03 33.48 27.51
N ALA A 120 -1.97 34.28 27.44
CA ALA A 120 -2.08 35.69 27.08
C ALA A 120 -2.58 35.85 25.62
N VAL A 121 -3.41 36.88 25.35
CA VAL A 121 -3.94 37.16 24.00
C VAL A 121 -2.81 37.37 22.98
N SER A 122 -1.71 38.02 23.39
CA SER A 122 -0.50 38.19 22.59
C SER A 122 0.13 36.86 22.18
N ASN A 123 0.31 35.95 23.15
CA ASN A 123 0.85 34.60 22.92
C ASN A 123 -0.07 33.78 22.01
N ARG A 124 -1.38 33.88 22.19
CA ARG A 124 -2.38 33.22 21.32
C ARG A 124 -2.26 33.68 19.87
N ASN A 125 -2.22 34.99 19.63
CA ASN A 125 -2.13 35.54 18.28
C ASN A 125 -0.79 35.21 17.62
N LYS A 126 0.31 35.26 18.39
CA LYS A 126 1.63 34.86 17.91
C LYS A 126 1.66 33.38 17.52
N LEU A 127 1.13 32.50 18.38
CA LEU A 127 1.08 31.07 18.13
C LEU A 127 0.21 30.75 16.90
N LYS A 128 -0.94 31.42 16.73
CA LYS A 128 -1.78 31.30 15.55
C LYS A 128 -1.01 31.63 14.26
N GLY A 129 -0.30 32.76 14.24
CA GLY A 129 0.51 33.14 13.07
C GLY A 129 1.65 32.16 12.78
N MET A 130 2.25 31.56 13.81
CA MET A 130 3.27 30.52 13.63
C MET A 130 2.68 29.23 13.05
N TYR A 131 1.49 28.81 13.49
CA TYR A 131 0.78 27.67 12.89
C TYR A 131 0.35 27.92 11.45
N GLU A 132 -0.17 29.11 11.14
CA GLU A 132 -0.52 29.50 9.76
C GLU A 132 0.71 29.40 8.85
N LYS A 133 1.87 29.92 9.29
CA LYS A 133 3.13 29.78 8.55
C LYS A 133 3.55 28.31 8.39
N CYS A 134 3.52 27.54 9.47
CA CYS A 134 3.90 26.13 9.44
C CYS A 134 2.98 25.29 8.53
N SER A 135 1.70 25.67 8.41
CA SER A 135 0.76 25.05 7.47
C SER A 135 1.20 25.28 6.03
N VAL A 136 1.49 26.52 5.65
CA VAL A 136 1.96 26.89 4.31
C VAL A 136 3.29 26.19 3.98
N ASP A 137 4.20 26.16 4.93
CA ASP A 137 5.49 25.47 4.83
C ASP A 137 5.32 23.96 4.59
N THR A 138 4.36 23.33 5.27
CA THR A 138 4.02 21.91 5.11
C THR A 138 3.34 21.64 3.76
N GLU A 139 2.45 22.53 3.30
CA GLU A 139 1.82 22.44 1.99
C GLU A 139 2.86 22.51 0.85
N ARG A 140 3.90 23.33 1.00
CA ARG A 140 5.04 23.37 0.08
C ARG A 140 5.77 22.02 0.04
N GLU A 141 6.10 21.43 1.20
CA GLU A 141 6.73 20.10 1.25
C GLU A 141 5.87 19.03 0.58
N VAL A 142 4.55 18.99 0.87
CA VAL A 142 3.62 18.05 0.25
C VAL A 142 3.59 18.21 -1.27
N THR A 143 3.62 19.44 -1.76
CA THR A 143 3.66 19.73 -3.21
C THR A 143 4.93 19.18 -3.86
N LEU A 144 6.10 19.38 -3.23
CA LEU A 144 7.37 18.83 -3.70
C LEU A 144 7.38 17.29 -3.68
N MET A 145 6.84 16.67 -2.62
CA MET A 145 6.70 15.20 -2.55
C MET A 145 5.81 14.64 -3.67
N LYS A 146 4.66 15.27 -3.93
CA LYS A 146 3.77 14.89 -5.04
C LYS A 146 4.46 15.03 -6.39
N LYS A 147 5.24 16.10 -6.60
CA LYS A 147 6.03 16.31 -7.82
C LYS A 147 7.09 15.21 -8.00
N ALA A 148 7.84 14.89 -6.94
CA ALA A 148 8.85 13.81 -6.96
C ALA A 148 8.21 12.45 -7.29
N LEU A 149 7.08 12.13 -6.65
CA LEU A 149 6.35 10.89 -6.90
C LEU A 149 5.87 10.79 -8.35
N ASN A 150 5.33 11.88 -8.90
CA ASN A 150 4.94 11.92 -10.31
C ASN A 150 6.14 11.70 -11.25
N THR A 151 7.30 12.30 -10.95
CA THR A 151 8.53 12.05 -11.71
C THR A 151 8.98 10.59 -11.63
N VAL A 152 8.85 9.93 -10.48
CA VAL A 152 9.12 8.48 -10.34
C VAL A 152 8.19 7.67 -11.26
N TYR A 153 6.91 8.02 -11.36
CA TYR A 153 5.98 7.34 -12.27
C TYR A 153 6.34 7.55 -13.75
N GLN A 154 6.76 8.76 -14.13
CA GLN A 154 7.25 9.02 -15.48
C GLN A 154 8.49 8.18 -15.81
N ILE A 155 9.46 8.10 -14.88
CA ILE A 155 10.66 7.25 -15.03
C ILE A 155 10.26 5.78 -15.22
N ARG A 156 9.31 5.28 -14.43
CA ARG A 156 8.82 3.89 -14.53
C ARG A 156 8.13 3.63 -15.86
N ASN A 157 7.35 4.58 -16.37
CA ASN A 157 6.68 4.47 -17.67
C ASN A 157 7.71 4.42 -18.80
N ILE A 158 8.70 5.33 -18.82
CA ILE A 158 9.77 5.31 -19.84
C ILE A 158 10.52 3.97 -19.82
N ARG A 159 10.83 3.44 -18.62
CA ARG A 159 11.47 2.12 -18.49
C ARG A 159 10.57 0.96 -18.95
N HIS A 160 9.26 1.10 -18.79
CA HIS A 160 8.31 0.13 -19.30
C HIS A 160 8.26 0.17 -20.83
N ASP A 161 8.16 1.36 -21.43
CA ASP A 161 8.11 1.55 -22.87
C ASP A 161 9.38 1.02 -23.55
N LEU A 162 10.56 1.33 -22.99
CA LEU A 162 11.85 0.77 -23.45
C LEU A 162 11.86 -0.77 -23.44
N ARG A 163 11.24 -1.39 -22.44
CA ARG A 163 11.13 -2.86 -22.36
C ARG A 163 10.22 -3.40 -23.46
N ILE A 164 9.09 -2.74 -23.71
CA ILE A 164 8.15 -3.12 -24.78
C ILE A 164 8.80 -2.95 -26.17
N GLN A 165 9.51 -1.85 -26.40
CA GLN A 165 10.24 -1.61 -27.64
C GLN A 165 11.31 -2.70 -27.87
N ALA A 166 12.07 -3.08 -26.85
CA ALA A 166 13.05 -4.15 -26.94
C ALA A 166 12.40 -5.52 -27.24
N LYS A 167 11.24 -5.82 -26.64
CA LYS A 167 10.45 -7.03 -26.95
C LYS A 167 10.00 -7.05 -28.41
N ASN A 168 9.56 -5.90 -28.93
CA ASN A 168 9.05 -5.75 -30.30
C ASN A 168 10.15 -5.74 -31.37
N SER A 169 11.36 -5.30 -31.05
CA SER A 169 12.50 -5.27 -32.00
C SER A 169 13.12 -6.65 -32.27
N GLY A 170 12.50 -7.73 -31.79
CA GLY A 170 12.94 -9.09 -32.03
C GLY A 170 13.94 -9.61 -31.00
N ASN A 171 14.21 -8.85 -29.92
CA ASN A 171 14.94 -9.36 -28.76
C ASN A 171 14.01 -10.30 -27.95
N LYS A 172 13.73 -11.46 -28.52
CA LYS A 172 12.95 -12.54 -27.93
C LYS A 172 13.85 -13.43 -27.05
N GLU A 173 14.75 -12.83 -26.29
CA GLU A 173 15.51 -13.59 -25.29
C GLU A 173 14.51 -14.26 -24.35
N THR A 174 14.65 -15.57 -24.20
CA THR A 174 13.83 -16.33 -23.27
C THR A 174 14.08 -15.85 -21.85
N ILE A 175 13.09 -15.19 -21.23
CA ILE A 175 13.06 -14.85 -19.83
C ILE A 175 12.99 -16.13 -18.99
N ARG A 176 14.16 -16.59 -18.54
CA ARG A 176 14.28 -17.69 -17.57
C ARG A 176 13.33 -17.48 -16.38
N ARG A 177 12.73 -18.56 -15.86
CA ARG A 177 11.79 -18.54 -14.72
C ARG A 177 12.19 -17.61 -13.57
N GLY A 178 13.46 -17.63 -13.15
CA GLY A 178 13.96 -16.74 -12.09
C GLY A 178 13.90 -15.25 -12.43
N ALA A 179 14.15 -14.88 -13.69
CA ALA A 179 14.01 -13.52 -14.18
C ALA A 179 12.53 -13.11 -14.27
N LEU A 180 11.64 -14.02 -14.69
CA LEU A 180 10.20 -13.80 -14.73
C LEU A 180 9.65 -13.52 -13.32
N MET A 181 9.98 -14.37 -12.35
CA MET A 181 9.54 -14.18 -10.97
C MET A 181 10.06 -12.85 -10.38
N LYS A 182 11.30 -12.47 -10.69
CA LYS A 182 11.86 -11.16 -10.31
C LYS A 182 11.13 -9.99 -10.97
N MET A 183 10.71 -10.14 -12.23
CA MET A 183 9.89 -9.16 -12.94
C MET A 183 8.53 -8.99 -12.25
N LEU A 184 7.85 -10.10 -11.92
CA LEU A 184 6.55 -10.05 -11.24
C LEU A 184 6.65 -9.38 -9.86
N LEU A 185 7.69 -9.70 -9.08
CA LEU A 185 7.96 -9.04 -7.81
C LEU A 185 8.16 -7.53 -7.99
N ASN A 186 8.97 -7.12 -8.98
CA ASN A 186 9.22 -5.72 -9.28
C ASN A 186 7.93 -5.00 -9.72
N CYS A 187 7.11 -5.62 -10.58
CA CYS A 187 5.81 -5.08 -11.01
C CYS A 187 4.84 -4.85 -9.84
N ALA A 188 4.86 -5.70 -8.81
CA ALA A 188 4.08 -5.49 -7.59
C ALA A 188 4.64 -4.36 -6.72
N GLN A 189 5.95 -4.36 -6.46
CA GLN A 189 6.61 -3.33 -5.63
C GLN A 189 6.53 -1.93 -6.23
N THR A 190 6.56 -1.84 -7.56
CA THR A 190 6.49 -0.56 -8.29
C THR A 190 5.07 -0.13 -8.65
N LEU A 191 4.04 -0.90 -8.26
CA LEU A 191 2.65 -0.51 -8.45
C LEU A 191 2.39 0.83 -7.71
N PRO A 192 1.89 1.87 -8.40
CA PRO A 192 1.60 3.16 -7.79
C PRO A 192 0.74 3.03 -6.53
N LEU A 193 1.04 3.82 -5.51
CA LEU A 193 0.18 3.94 -4.33
C LEU A 193 -0.86 5.02 -4.62
N TRP A 194 -2.13 4.75 -4.34
CA TRP A 194 -3.16 5.78 -4.41
C TRP A 194 -2.99 6.78 -3.26
N ILE A 195 -2.93 8.06 -3.62
CA ILE A 195 -2.83 9.19 -2.68
C ILE A 195 -3.90 10.21 -3.09
N GLY A 196 -5.11 10.03 -2.58
CA GLY A 196 -6.24 10.92 -2.81
C GLY A 196 -6.16 12.23 -2.02
N THR A 197 -7.03 13.17 -2.37
CA THR A 197 -7.30 14.37 -1.57
C THR A 197 -8.42 14.14 -0.56
N SER A 198 -8.61 15.06 0.39
CA SER A 198 -9.64 14.92 1.43
C SER A 198 -11.03 14.77 0.82
N GLY A 199 -11.71 13.65 1.13
CA GLY A 199 -13.07 13.34 0.64
C GLY A 199 -13.13 12.67 -0.74
N GLU A 200 -11.99 12.46 -1.40
CA GLU A 200 -11.92 11.74 -2.67
C GLU A 200 -11.97 10.22 -2.43
N LYS A 201 -12.78 9.51 -3.21
CA LYS A 201 -12.86 8.05 -3.12
C LYS A 201 -11.77 7.40 -3.98
N PRO A 202 -11.24 6.25 -3.58
CA PRO A 202 -10.31 5.50 -4.41
C PRO A 202 -10.92 5.17 -5.78
N PRO A 203 -10.18 5.38 -6.88
CA PRO A 203 -10.69 5.16 -8.23
C PRO A 203 -10.84 3.67 -8.55
N PRO A 204 -11.58 3.31 -9.63
CA PRO A 204 -11.59 1.97 -10.17
C PRO A 204 -10.18 1.41 -10.35
N LEU A 205 -9.98 0.12 -10.05
CA LEU A 205 -8.68 -0.56 -10.09
C LEU A 205 -7.65 -0.06 -9.05
N CYS A 206 -8.08 0.66 -8.02
CA CYS A 206 -7.31 0.87 -6.81
C CYS A 206 -7.59 -0.25 -5.80
N GLY A 207 -6.58 -1.09 -5.51
CA GLY A 207 -6.72 -2.21 -4.59
C GLY A 207 -7.89 -3.12 -4.96
N ALA A 208 -8.89 -3.23 -4.08
CA ALA A 208 -10.10 -4.03 -4.23
C ALA A 208 -11.24 -3.31 -4.97
N VAL A 209 -11.09 -2.04 -5.35
CA VAL A 209 -12.14 -1.32 -6.10
C VAL A 209 -12.28 -1.92 -7.50
N PRO A 210 -13.46 -2.43 -7.87
CA PRO A 210 -13.65 -3.13 -9.13
C PRO A 210 -13.45 -2.21 -10.35
N PRO A 211 -13.11 -2.77 -11.52
CA PRO A 211 -13.12 -2.01 -12.77
C PRO A 211 -14.53 -1.51 -13.10
N GLU A 212 -14.59 -0.43 -13.87
CA GLU A 212 -15.85 0.02 -14.49
C GLU A 212 -16.42 -1.06 -15.42
N GLN A 213 -17.74 -1.12 -15.56
CA GLN A 213 -18.42 -2.20 -16.28
C GLN A 213 -18.07 -2.24 -17.78
N ASN A 214 -17.72 -1.10 -18.37
CA ASN A 214 -17.29 -0.92 -19.75
C ASN A 214 -15.76 -0.75 -19.87
N TYR A 215 -15.00 -0.98 -18.80
CA TYR A 215 -13.55 -0.87 -18.84
C TYR A 215 -12.95 -1.81 -19.88
N VAL A 216 -12.00 -1.30 -20.64
CA VAL A 216 -11.20 -2.03 -21.62
C VAL A 216 -9.74 -1.91 -21.24
N ALA A 217 -9.12 -3.02 -20.83
CA ALA A 217 -7.69 -3.08 -20.57
C ALA A 217 -6.89 -2.70 -21.83
N LYS A 218 -5.80 -1.95 -21.63
CA LYS A 218 -4.95 -1.43 -22.71
C LYS A 218 -3.96 -2.50 -23.16
N VAL A 219 -3.41 -2.31 -24.35
CA VAL A 219 -2.27 -3.11 -24.81
C VAL A 219 -1.13 -3.01 -23.81
N ASN A 220 -0.50 -4.14 -23.51
CA ASN A 220 0.53 -4.39 -22.50
C ASN A 220 0.05 -4.37 -21.05
N ASP A 221 -1.25 -4.18 -20.77
CA ASP A 221 -1.77 -4.34 -19.41
C ASP A 221 -1.70 -5.82 -18.99
N MET A 222 -1.28 -6.05 -17.75
CA MET A 222 -1.32 -7.37 -17.13
C MET A 222 -2.75 -7.66 -16.64
N VAL A 223 -3.26 -8.83 -16.97
CA VAL A 223 -4.63 -9.27 -16.70
C VAL A 223 -4.65 -10.70 -16.18
N ALA A 224 -5.66 -11.05 -15.41
CA ALA A 224 -5.97 -12.44 -15.12
C ALA A 224 -6.95 -12.97 -16.17
N CYS A 225 -6.67 -14.13 -16.73
CA CYS A 225 -7.42 -14.71 -17.84
C CYS A 225 -7.88 -16.12 -17.52
N LEU A 226 -9.17 -16.40 -17.76
CA LEU A 226 -9.73 -17.75 -17.65
C LEU A 226 -9.57 -18.49 -18.98
N VAL A 227 -8.51 -19.29 -19.09
CA VAL A 227 -8.18 -20.12 -20.25
C VAL A 227 -8.68 -21.55 -20.04
N ARG A 228 -8.91 -22.27 -21.13
CA ARG A 228 -9.29 -23.68 -21.07
C ARG A 228 -8.05 -24.52 -21.31
N GLY A 229 -7.64 -25.31 -20.31
CA GLY A 229 -6.50 -26.20 -20.39
C GLY A 229 -6.74 -27.40 -21.31
N SER A 230 -5.67 -28.14 -21.60
CA SER A 230 -5.66 -29.34 -22.45
C SER A 230 -6.57 -30.46 -21.93
N GLU A 231 -6.69 -30.59 -20.61
CA GLU A 231 -7.57 -31.56 -19.93
C GLU A 231 -9.03 -31.08 -19.85
N GLY A 232 -9.34 -29.91 -20.42
CA GLY A 232 -10.68 -29.35 -20.48
C GLY A 232 -11.11 -28.54 -19.26
N GLU A 233 -10.24 -28.44 -18.24
CA GLU A 233 -10.45 -27.62 -17.05
C GLU A 233 -10.15 -26.13 -17.33
N ASP A 234 -10.92 -25.24 -16.71
CA ASP A 234 -10.75 -23.79 -16.84
C ASP A 234 -9.73 -23.32 -15.78
N ASN A 235 -8.61 -22.74 -16.21
CA ASN A 235 -7.52 -22.24 -15.36
C ASN A 235 -7.40 -20.72 -15.45
N TRP A 236 -7.20 -20.06 -14.31
CA TRP A 236 -6.88 -18.63 -14.30
C TRP A 236 -5.37 -18.42 -14.38
N ILE A 237 -4.92 -17.77 -15.46
CA ILE A 237 -3.51 -17.46 -15.71
C ILE A 237 -3.25 -15.97 -15.69
N LEU A 238 -2.00 -15.58 -15.47
CA LEU A 238 -1.50 -14.23 -15.64
C LEU A 238 -1.08 -14.03 -17.10
N ALA A 239 -1.69 -13.05 -17.77
CA ALA A 239 -1.45 -12.78 -19.18
C ALA A 239 -1.25 -11.29 -19.43
N GLU A 240 -0.67 -10.97 -20.59
CA GLU A 240 -0.46 -9.62 -21.10
C GLU A 240 -1.43 -9.36 -22.26
N VAL A 241 -2.15 -8.23 -22.23
CA VAL A 241 -3.05 -7.84 -23.32
C VAL A 241 -2.26 -7.43 -24.54
N VAL A 242 -2.60 -7.98 -25.69
CA VAL A 242 -1.96 -7.61 -26.97
C VAL A 242 -2.89 -6.82 -27.86
N ASN A 243 -4.17 -7.15 -27.86
CA ASN A 243 -5.16 -6.42 -28.62
C ASN A 243 -6.56 -6.55 -28.01
N TYR A 244 -7.43 -5.57 -28.29
CA TYR A 244 -8.86 -5.66 -28.03
C TYR A 244 -9.64 -5.32 -29.30
N ASN A 245 -10.39 -6.31 -29.80
CA ASN A 245 -11.26 -6.11 -30.95
C ASN A 245 -12.66 -5.67 -30.47
N ALA A 246 -12.96 -4.38 -30.62
CA ALA A 246 -14.23 -3.80 -30.21
C ALA A 246 -15.44 -4.34 -31.00
N ALA A 247 -15.26 -4.81 -32.25
CA ALA A 247 -16.35 -5.36 -33.04
C ALA A 247 -16.80 -6.74 -32.53
N THR A 248 -15.87 -7.54 -31.98
CA THR A 248 -16.16 -8.89 -31.48
C THR A 248 -16.21 -8.99 -29.95
N ASN A 249 -15.83 -7.93 -29.23
CA ASN A 249 -15.66 -7.89 -27.77
C ASN A 249 -14.72 -9.00 -27.25
N LYS A 250 -13.63 -9.23 -28.00
CA LYS A 250 -12.62 -10.23 -27.68
C LYS A 250 -11.26 -9.58 -27.49
N TYR A 251 -10.52 -10.11 -26.51
CA TYR A 251 -9.12 -9.84 -26.29
C TYR A 251 -8.26 -10.87 -27.00
N GLU A 252 -7.10 -10.41 -27.44
CA GLU A 252 -5.93 -11.25 -27.67
C GLU A 252 -4.97 -11.03 -26.52
N VAL A 253 -4.54 -12.10 -25.89
CA VAL A 253 -3.62 -12.07 -24.74
C VAL A 253 -2.52 -13.09 -24.93
N ASP A 254 -1.31 -12.77 -24.47
CA ASP A 254 -0.20 -13.71 -24.36
C ASP A 254 -0.06 -14.19 -22.92
N ASP A 255 0.04 -15.51 -22.71
CA ASP A 255 0.47 -16.04 -21.42
C ASP A 255 1.87 -15.46 -21.07
N ILE A 256 2.04 -15.07 -19.80
CA ILE A 256 3.33 -14.59 -19.30
C ILE A 256 4.31 -15.73 -19.05
N ASP A 257 3.82 -16.97 -18.93
CA ASP A 257 4.66 -18.16 -18.87
C ASP A 257 5.24 -18.47 -20.24
N GLU A 258 6.56 -18.46 -20.33
CA GLU A 258 7.27 -18.57 -21.58
C GLU A 258 7.37 -20.00 -22.10
N GLU A 259 7.22 -21.01 -21.24
CA GLU A 259 7.22 -22.42 -21.68
C GLU A 259 5.99 -22.74 -22.52
N GLN A 260 4.88 -22.03 -22.29
CA GLN A 260 3.62 -22.23 -23.01
C GLN A 260 3.38 -21.18 -24.08
N LYS A 261 3.78 -19.92 -23.82
CA LYS A 261 3.68 -18.71 -24.69
C LYS A 261 2.55 -18.79 -25.72
N GLU A 262 1.37 -19.10 -25.23
CA GLU A 262 0.19 -19.33 -26.06
C GLU A 262 -0.57 -18.02 -26.21
N ARG A 263 -0.83 -17.63 -27.46
CA ARG A 263 -1.73 -16.53 -27.79
C ARG A 263 -3.16 -17.03 -27.65
N HIS A 264 -3.91 -16.50 -26.70
CA HIS A 264 -5.31 -16.82 -26.53
C HIS A 264 -6.22 -15.71 -27.05
N THR A 265 -7.31 -16.08 -27.71
CA THR A 265 -8.40 -15.16 -28.05
C THR A 265 -9.60 -15.39 -27.12
N LEU A 266 -9.81 -14.48 -26.17
CA LEU A 266 -10.77 -14.64 -25.08
C LEU A 266 -11.89 -13.59 -25.15
N SER A 267 -13.11 -14.00 -24.83
CA SER A 267 -14.21 -13.03 -24.61
C SER A 267 -13.92 -12.13 -23.41
N ARG A 268 -14.38 -10.88 -23.43
CA ARG A 268 -14.22 -9.91 -22.32
C ARG A 268 -14.56 -10.46 -20.92
N ARG A 269 -15.55 -11.36 -20.80
CA ARG A 269 -15.94 -11.99 -19.52
C ARG A 269 -14.88 -12.91 -18.90
N ARG A 270 -13.95 -13.43 -19.72
CA ARG A 270 -12.85 -14.31 -19.31
C ARG A 270 -11.57 -13.53 -19.00
N VAL A 271 -11.60 -12.19 -19.06
CA VAL A 271 -10.46 -11.32 -18.77
C VAL A 271 -10.84 -10.43 -17.59
N TYR A 272 -9.99 -10.39 -16.57
CA TYR A 272 -10.12 -9.53 -15.42
C TYR A 272 -8.88 -8.62 -15.30
N PRO A 273 -9.05 -7.28 -15.38
CA PRO A 273 -7.92 -6.36 -15.23
C PRO A 273 -7.35 -6.38 -13.82
N LEU A 274 -6.01 -6.44 -13.71
CA LEU A 274 -5.35 -6.32 -12.41
C LEU A 274 -5.44 -4.88 -11.87
N PRO A 275 -5.31 -4.67 -10.55
CA PRO A 275 -5.22 -3.34 -9.97
C PRO A 275 -4.09 -2.51 -10.60
N LEU A 276 -4.40 -1.26 -10.92
CA LEU A 276 -3.44 -0.27 -11.44
C LEU A 276 -2.79 0.54 -10.32
N MET A 277 -3.38 0.52 -9.13
CA MET A 277 -2.87 1.20 -7.95
C MET A 277 -3.07 0.33 -6.71
N ARG A 278 -2.17 0.46 -5.74
CA ARG A 278 -2.32 -0.08 -4.39
C ARG A 278 -3.17 0.87 -3.56
N ALA A 279 -4.05 0.32 -2.74
CA ALA A 279 -4.71 1.07 -1.69
C ALA A 279 -3.73 1.26 -0.52
N ASN A 280 -3.69 2.47 0.04
CA ASN A 280 -2.96 2.74 1.27
C ASN A 280 -3.82 2.28 2.47
N PRO A 281 -3.40 1.28 3.26
CA PRO A 281 -4.19 0.79 4.39
C PRO A 281 -4.53 1.86 5.44
N GLU A 282 -3.66 2.85 5.62
CA GLU A 282 -3.83 3.89 6.62
C GLU A 282 -4.86 4.95 6.20
N LEU A 283 -5.01 5.17 4.89
CA LEU A 283 -5.83 6.25 4.35
C LEU A 283 -7.10 5.77 3.64
N ASN A 284 -7.07 4.58 3.05
CA ASN A 284 -8.14 4.03 2.21
C ASN A 284 -8.38 2.54 2.52
N PRO A 285 -8.66 2.16 3.79
CA PRO A 285 -8.89 0.76 4.16
C PRO A 285 -10.11 0.15 3.45
N GLU A 286 -11.07 0.97 3.01
CA GLU A 286 -12.24 0.56 2.25
C GLU A 286 -11.92 0.04 0.84
N ALA A 287 -10.73 0.36 0.32
CA ALA A 287 -10.22 -0.15 -0.95
C ALA A 287 -9.36 -1.41 -0.78
N LEU A 288 -9.41 -2.09 0.38
CA LEU A 288 -8.81 -3.39 0.60
C LEU A 288 -9.88 -4.48 0.71
N TYR A 289 -9.54 -5.72 0.34
CA TYR A 289 -10.40 -6.87 0.61
C TYR A 289 -10.43 -7.12 2.12
N SER A 290 -11.62 -7.35 2.67
CA SER A 290 -11.80 -7.63 4.09
C SER A 290 -11.36 -9.06 4.45
N LYS A 291 -10.99 -9.27 5.71
CA LYS A 291 -10.68 -10.62 6.24
C LYS A 291 -11.87 -11.55 6.02
N GLY A 292 -11.59 -12.76 5.55
CA GLY A 292 -12.60 -13.75 5.17
C GLY A 292 -13.15 -13.59 3.76
N SER A 293 -12.78 -12.54 3.02
CA SER A 293 -13.16 -12.40 1.61
C SER A 293 -12.57 -13.53 0.77
N ILE A 294 -13.41 -14.11 -0.09
CA ILE A 294 -12.99 -15.06 -1.11
C ILE A 294 -12.50 -14.28 -2.33
N VAL A 295 -11.27 -14.56 -2.74
CA VAL A 295 -10.58 -13.88 -3.84
C VAL A 295 -9.93 -14.90 -4.77
N MET A 296 -9.52 -14.45 -5.94
CA MET A 296 -8.51 -15.15 -6.74
C MET A 296 -7.16 -14.49 -6.48
N ALA A 297 -6.15 -15.26 -6.11
CA ALA A 297 -4.81 -14.77 -5.81
C ALA A 297 -3.77 -15.53 -6.62
N LEU A 298 -2.72 -14.85 -7.07
CA LEU A 298 -1.60 -15.51 -7.77
C LEU A 298 -0.83 -16.39 -6.78
N TYR A 299 -0.68 -17.68 -7.07
CA TYR A 299 0.05 -18.58 -6.18
C TYR A 299 1.55 -18.30 -6.25
N PRO A 300 2.26 -18.25 -5.11
CA PRO A 300 3.68 -17.91 -5.09
C PRO A 300 4.51 -18.79 -6.04
N GLN A 301 5.45 -18.16 -6.76
CA GLN A 301 6.35 -18.83 -7.72
C GLN A 301 5.65 -19.48 -8.94
N THR A 302 4.43 -19.04 -9.26
CA THR A 302 3.66 -19.46 -10.44
C THR A 302 3.12 -18.26 -11.21
N THR A 303 2.51 -18.54 -12.35
CA THR A 303 1.76 -17.59 -13.20
C THR A 303 0.26 -17.84 -13.14
N CYS A 304 -0.23 -18.60 -12.15
CA CYS A 304 -1.63 -19.03 -12.05
C CYS A 304 -2.33 -18.44 -10.82
N PHE A 305 -3.59 -18.10 -10.98
CA PHE A 305 -4.45 -17.65 -9.89
C PHE A 305 -5.32 -18.79 -9.37
N TYR A 306 -5.44 -18.86 -8.05
CA TYR A 306 -6.24 -19.87 -7.36
C TYR A 306 -7.15 -19.19 -6.35
N LYS A 307 -8.22 -19.89 -5.99
CA LYS A 307 -9.17 -19.42 -4.99
C LYS A 307 -8.49 -19.39 -3.63
N ALA A 308 -8.65 -18.28 -2.93
CA ALA A 308 -8.06 -18.06 -1.62
C ALA A 308 -8.98 -17.23 -0.72
N VAL A 309 -8.72 -17.27 0.58
CA VAL A 309 -9.40 -16.49 1.60
C VAL A 309 -8.41 -15.50 2.20
N ILE A 310 -8.80 -14.23 2.32
CA ILE A 310 -7.99 -13.21 3.00
C ILE A 310 -7.90 -13.54 4.49
N ASN A 311 -6.70 -13.81 5.01
CA ASN A 311 -6.45 -14.03 6.43
C ASN A 311 -6.06 -12.76 7.17
N ARG A 312 -5.21 -11.93 6.54
CA ARG A 312 -4.75 -10.65 7.08
C ARG A 312 -4.58 -9.62 5.98
N LEU A 313 -4.96 -8.39 6.32
CA LEU A 313 -4.78 -7.22 5.47
C LEU A 313 -3.37 -6.65 5.69
N PRO A 314 -2.79 -5.99 4.67
CA PRO A 314 -1.62 -5.16 4.88
C PRO A 314 -1.97 -4.02 5.85
N THR A 315 -1.06 -3.73 6.79
CA THR A 315 -1.19 -2.60 7.72
C THR A 315 -0.38 -1.39 7.25
N LEU A 316 0.67 -1.64 6.48
CA LEU A 316 1.49 -0.61 5.85
C LEU A 316 1.37 -0.65 4.33
N ALA A 317 1.60 0.49 3.68
CA ALA A 317 1.57 0.61 2.24
C ALA A 317 2.60 -0.28 1.51
N THR A 318 3.60 -0.83 2.20
CA THR A 318 4.63 -1.74 1.64
C THR A 318 4.34 -3.22 1.88
N GLU A 319 3.32 -3.54 2.66
CA GLU A 319 2.96 -4.92 3.02
C GLU A 319 2.04 -5.57 1.98
N GLU A 320 1.96 -6.89 2.06
CA GLU A 320 1.15 -7.75 1.21
C GLU A 320 -0.06 -8.30 1.97
N TYR A 321 -1.02 -8.90 1.28
CA TYR A 321 -2.06 -9.68 1.95
C TYR A 321 -1.48 -11.00 2.44
N GLU A 322 -1.93 -11.46 3.60
CA GLU A 322 -1.79 -12.86 4.00
C GLU A 322 -3.05 -13.61 3.57
N VAL A 323 -2.92 -14.65 2.75
CA VAL A 323 -4.02 -15.44 2.20
C VAL A 323 -3.87 -16.93 2.51
N LEU A 324 -4.99 -17.64 2.52
CA LEU A 324 -5.06 -19.10 2.62
C LEU A 324 -5.67 -19.63 1.33
N PHE A 325 -4.93 -20.40 0.54
CA PHE A 325 -5.44 -20.98 -0.70
C PHE A 325 -6.30 -22.19 -0.40
N GLU A 326 -7.38 -22.40 -1.18
CA GLU A 326 -8.13 -23.65 -1.12
C GLU A 326 -7.26 -24.78 -1.69
N ASP A 327 -6.95 -25.76 -0.85
CA ASP A 327 -6.09 -26.88 -1.21
C ASP A 327 -6.54 -28.16 -0.47
N PRO A 328 -7.15 -29.13 -1.18
CA PRO A 328 -7.71 -30.34 -0.58
C PRO A 328 -6.64 -31.31 -0.05
N THR A 329 -5.36 -31.05 -0.31
CA THR A 329 -4.26 -31.86 0.23
C THR A 329 -4.02 -31.60 1.72
N TYR A 330 -4.50 -30.46 2.24
CA TYR A 330 -4.47 -30.14 3.67
C TYR A 330 -5.73 -30.62 4.39
N ALA A 331 -5.58 -30.99 5.66
CA ALA A 331 -6.66 -31.58 6.45
C ALA A 331 -7.85 -30.62 6.68
N ASP A 332 -7.59 -29.32 6.76
CA ASP A 332 -8.60 -28.26 6.87
C ASP A 332 -9.03 -27.70 5.50
N GLY A 333 -8.46 -28.21 4.40
CA GLY A 333 -8.74 -27.77 3.04
C GLY A 333 -8.08 -26.45 2.65
N PHE A 334 -7.13 -25.95 3.44
CA PHE A 334 -6.46 -24.67 3.18
C PHE A 334 -4.93 -24.78 3.28
N SER A 335 -4.23 -24.01 2.44
CA SER A 335 -2.79 -23.84 2.56
C SER A 335 -2.39 -23.14 3.86
N PRO A 336 -1.12 -23.26 4.29
CA PRO A 336 -0.54 -22.33 5.26
C PRO A 336 -0.69 -20.87 4.80
N PRO A 337 -0.55 -19.90 5.71
CA PRO A 337 -0.54 -18.48 5.36
C PRO A 337 0.55 -18.13 4.36
N LEU A 338 0.16 -17.54 3.22
CA LEU A 338 1.07 -17.10 2.16
C LEU A 338 0.87 -15.60 1.86
N MET A 339 1.96 -14.92 1.49
CA MET A 339 1.94 -13.49 1.18
C MET A 339 1.69 -13.27 -0.31
N VAL A 340 0.72 -12.41 -0.63
CA VAL A 340 0.40 -12.03 -2.02
C VAL A 340 0.19 -10.52 -2.11
N ALA A 341 0.98 -9.86 -2.96
CA ALA A 341 0.87 -8.43 -3.19
C ALA A 341 -0.52 -8.03 -3.71
N GLN A 342 -0.98 -6.82 -3.37
CA GLN A 342 -2.29 -6.30 -3.80
C GLN A 342 -2.50 -6.39 -5.32
N ARG A 343 -1.44 -6.22 -6.13
CA ARG A 343 -1.49 -6.32 -7.60
C ARG A 343 -2.03 -7.67 -8.10
N TYR A 344 -1.83 -8.72 -7.32
CA TYR A 344 -2.08 -10.10 -7.71
C TYR A 344 -3.22 -10.74 -6.93
N VAL A 345 -4.09 -9.91 -6.32
CA VAL A 345 -5.33 -10.33 -5.68
C VAL A 345 -6.50 -9.66 -6.38
N ILE A 346 -7.44 -10.45 -6.89
CA ILE A 346 -8.60 -9.96 -7.64
C ILE A 346 -9.90 -10.57 -7.12
N GLN A 347 -11.01 -9.90 -7.44
CA GLN A 347 -12.33 -10.35 -7.05
C GLN A 347 -12.70 -11.64 -7.80
N ILE A 348 -13.28 -12.59 -7.08
CA ILE A 348 -13.90 -13.75 -7.71
C ILE A 348 -15.19 -13.32 -8.42
N LYS A 349 -15.24 -13.46 -9.75
CA LYS A 349 -16.50 -13.39 -10.47
C LYS A 349 -17.16 -14.76 -10.35
N GLU A 350 -17.94 -14.98 -9.30
CA GLU A 350 -18.79 -16.17 -9.27
C GLU A 350 -19.71 -16.11 -10.49
N GLY A 351 -19.56 -17.07 -11.40
CA GLY A 351 -20.58 -17.33 -12.41
C GLY A 351 -21.84 -17.68 -11.64
N GLY A 352 -22.81 -16.76 -11.59
CA GLY A 352 -24.03 -16.94 -10.81
C GLY A 352 -24.56 -18.35 -11.02
N LYS A 353 -24.59 -19.15 -9.94
CA LYS A 353 -25.34 -20.40 -9.95
C LYS A 353 -26.76 -20.02 -10.39
N LYS A 354 -27.15 -20.43 -11.60
CA LYS A 354 -28.55 -20.43 -11.99
C LYS A 354 -29.28 -21.23 -10.93
N LYS A 355 -30.04 -20.52 -10.09
CA LYS A 355 -31.06 -21.15 -9.26
C LYS A 355 -32.22 -21.57 -10.14
#